data_AF-A0A0D2JG09-F1
#
_entry.id   AF-A0A0D2JG09-F1
#
_cell.length_a   1.000
_cell.length_b   1.000
_cell.length_c   1.000
_cell.angle_alpha   90.00
_cell.angle_beta   90.00
_cell.angle_gamma   90.00
#
_symmetry.space_group_name_H-M   'P 1'
#
loop_
_entity.id
_entity.type
_entity.pdbx_description
1 polymer ?
#
loop_
_entity_poly.entity_id
_entity_poly.type
_entity_poly.pdbx_seq_one_letter_code
_entity_poly.pdbx_strand_id
1 'polypeptide(L)' 'MRPGEQHGVDYFFVTKAEFEEWIAAGQLLEHAVVYGEYKGIPRQQVEAALARGTDVVMRLDVQASA' A
#
# COMPACT_ATOMS: atom_id res chain seq x y z
N MET A 1 11.75 -8.22 -3.68
CA MET A 1 11.78 -7.53 -4.99
C MET A 1 12.14 -8.55 -6.05
N ARG A 2 11.33 -8.65 -7.11
CA ARG A 2 11.57 -9.53 -8.25
C ARG A 2 12.40 -8.79 -9.30
N PRO A 3 13.16 -9.50 -10.16
CA PRO A 3 13.88 -8.86 -11.26
C PRO A 3 12.95 -8.07 -12.16
N GLY A 4 13.28 -6.80 -12.42
CA GLY A 4 12.51 -5.91 -13.30
C GLY A 4 11.48 -5.02 -12.59
N GLU A 5 11.15 -5.29 -11.33
CA GLU A 5 10.31 -4.38 -10.54
C GLU A 5 11.08 -3.10 -10.20
N GLN A 6 10.37 -1.98 -10.08
CA GLN A 6 10.92 -0.66 -9.79
C GLN A 6 10.19 -0.04 -8.59
N HIS A 7 10.97 0.46 -7.63
CA HIS A 7 10.42 1.14 -6.45
C HIS A 7 9.65 2.40 -6.86
N GLY A 8 8.44 2.58 -6.31
CA GLY A 8 7.55 3.71 -6.60
C GLY A 8 6.84 3.64 -7.95
N VAL A 9 7.12 2.61 -8.76
CA VAL A 9 6.41 2.33 -10.02
C VAL A 9 5.53 1.09 -9.84
N ASP A 10 6.15 -0.06 -9.55
CA ASP A 10 5.43 -1.32 -9.35
C ASP A 10 4.96 -1.45 -7.90
N TYR A 11 5.84 -1.14 -6.95
CA TYR A 11 5.57 -1.18 -5.51
C TYR A 11 6.39 -0.14 -4.76
N PHE A 12 5.91 0.28 -3.60
CA PHE A 12 6.76 0.88 -2.57
C PHE A 12 7.39 -0.25 -1.77
N PHE A 13 8.63 -0.60 -2.12
CA PHE A 13 9.43 -1.55 -1.35
C PHE A 13 9.94 -0.86 -0.09
N VAL A 14 9.38 -1.24 1.05
CA VAL A 14 9.80 -0.79 2.38
C VAL A 14 10.25 -1.98 3.21
N THR A 15 11.01 -1.70 4.26
CA THR A 15 11.34 -2.69 5.28
C THR A 15 10.09 -3.05 6.09
N LYS A 16 10.14 -4.21 6.75
CA LYS A 16 9.09 -4.63 7.67
C LYS A 16 8.86 -3.61 8.79
N ALA A 17 9.92 -3.04 9.36
CA ALA A 17 9.82 -2.06 10.44
C ALA A 17 9.08 -0.80 9.97
N GLU A 18 9.46 -0.24 8.82
CA GLU A 18 8.75 0.91 8.22
C GLU A 18 7.29 0.59 7.94
N PHE A 19 6.99 -0.61 7.45
CA PHE A 19 5.61 -1.02 7.21
C PHE A 19 4.79 -1.10 8.51
N GLU A 20 5.36 -1.66 9.58
CA GLU A 20 4.71 -1.75 10.89
C GLU A 20 4.50 -0.35 11.50
N GLU A 21 5.43 0.57 11.31
CA GLU A 21 5.26 1.98 11.67
C GLU A 21 4.09 2.62 10.89
N TRP A 22 3.96 2.34 9.59
CA TRP A 22 2.86 2.84 8.77
C TRP A 22 1.49 2.28 9.19
N ILE A 23 1.43 1.02 9.62
CA ILE A 23 0.22 0.45 10.24
C ILE A 23 -0.11 1.24 11.52
N ALA A 24 0.86 1.38 12.42
CA ALA A 24 0.65 2.05 13.71
C ALA A 24 0.24 3.52 13.55
N ALA A 25 0.74 4.19 12.51
CA ALA A 25 0.43 5.57 12.17
C ALA A 25 -0.85 5.75 11.32
N GLY A 26 -1.56 4.66 10.97
CA GLY A 26 -2.77 4.74 10.14
C GLY A 26 -2.53 5.21 8.70
N GLN A 27 -1.31 5.03 8.18
CA GLN A 27 -0.85 5.52 6.88
C GLN A 27 -1.20 4.56 5.72
N LEU A 28 -1.82 3.42 6.01
CA LEU A 28 -2.29 2.45 5.02
C LEU A 28 -3.83 2.46 4.97
N LEU A 29 -4.39 2.45 3.76
CA LEU A 29 -5.84 2.30 3.56
C LEU A 29 -6.29 0.86 3.79
N GLU A 30 -5.47 -0.08 3.34
CA GLU A 30 -5.60 -1.51 3.59
C GLU A 30 -4.21 -2.10 3.80
N HIS A 31 -4.12 -3.17 4.59
CA HIS A 31 -2.92 -3.95 4.73
C HIS A 31 -3.23 -5.42 5.08
N ALA A 32 -2.37 -6.32 4.62
CA ALA A 32 -2.45 -7.75 4.90
C ALA A 32 -1.05 -8.38 4.86
N VAL A 33 -0.90 -9.54 5.50
CA VAL A 33 0.28 -10.39 5.35
C VAL A 33 -0.09 -11.55 4.43
N VAL A 34 0.54 -11.60 3.26
CA VAL A 34 0.24 -12.58 2.21
C VAL A 34 1.49 -13.41 1.96
N TYR A 35 1.40 -14.72 2.25
CA TYR A 35 2.55 -15.64 2.19
C TYR A 35 3.78 -15.17 3.00
N GLY A 36 3.56 -14.50 4.13
CA GLY A 36 4.62 -13.96 4.99
C GLY A 36 5.17 -12.59 4.56
N GLU A 37 4.69 -12.04 3.44
CA GLU A 37 5.09 -10.71 2.94
C GLU A 37 4.04 -9.67 3.32
N TYR A 38 4.48 -8.49 3.75
CA TYR A 38 3.60 -7.37 4.07
C TYR A 38 3.16 -6.67 2.80
N LYS A 39 1.85 -6.47 2.65
CA LYS A 39 1.21 -5.84 1.50
C LYS A 39 0.22 -4.81 1.99
N GLY A 40 0.19 -3.64 1.37
CA GLY A 40 -0.75 -2.60 1.74
C GLY A 40 -0.79 -1.47 0.73
N ILE A 41 -1.77 -0.59 0.89
CA ILE A 41 -2.03 0.54 0.01
C ILE A 41 -1.72 1.83 0.77
N PRO A 42 -0.63 2.56 0.43
CA PRO A 42 -0.30 3.82 1.08
C PRO A 42 -1.37 4.89 0.85
N ARG A 43 -1.92 5.43 1.94
CA ARG A 43 -2.92 6.50 1.92
C ARG A 43 -2.41 7.73 1.19
N GLN A 44 -1.17 8.12 1.45
CA GLN A 44 -0.55 9.32 0.86
C GLN A 44 -0.54 9.29 -0.67
N GLN A 45 -0.32 8.12 -1.28
CA GLN A 45 -0.29 8.01 -2.75
C GLN A 45 -1.67 8.28 -3.35
N VAL A 46 -2.72 7.77 -2.71
CA VAL A 46 -4.11 7.98 -3.13
C VAL A 46 -4.50 9.45 -2.93
N GLU A 47 -4.21 10.01 -1.75
CA GLU A 47 -4.50 11.41 -1.45
C GLU A 47 -3.78 12.37 -2.42
N ALA A 48 -2.50 12.12 -2.71
CA ALA A 48 -1.75 12.90 -3.68
C ALA A 48 -2.35 12.81 -5.10
N ALA A 49 -2.86 11.63 -5.49
CA ALA A 49 -3.51 11.43 -6.78
C ALA A 49 -4.86 12.16 -6.89
N LEU A 50 -5.66 12.13 -5.82
CA LEU A 50 -6.91 12.86 -5.76
C LEU A 50 -6.67 14.38 -5.74
N ALA A 51 -5.65 14.85 -5.00
CA ALA A 51 -5.29 16.27 -4.92
C ALA A 51 -4.85 16.86 -6.26
N ARG A 52 -4.27 16.06 -7.16
CA ARG A 52 -3.93 16.46 -8.55
C ARG A 52 -5.11 16.34 -9.52
N GLY A 53 -6.32 16.03 -9.03
CA GLY A 53 -7.51 15.86 -9.86
C GLY A 53 -7.48 14.60 -10.73
N THR A 54 -6.72 13.58 -10.34
CA THR A 54 -6.69 12.28 -11.04
C THR A 54 -7.52 11.26 -10.27
N ASP A 55 -8.40 10.56 -10.99
CA ASP A 55 -9.15 9.44 -10.41
C ASP A 55 -8.21 8.27 -10.09
N VAL A 56 -8.46 7.62 -8.95
CA VAL A 56 -7.71 6.44 -8.51
C VAL A 56 -8.60 5.22 -8.63
N VAL A 57 -8.22 4.27 -9.48
CA VAL A 57 -8.89 2.97 -9.57
C VAL A 57 -8.18 2.00 -8.63
N MET A 58 -8.90 1.57 -7.59
CA MET A 58 -8.39 0.62 -6.61
C MET A 58 -9.08 -0.73 -6.81
N ARG A 59 -8.28 -1.79 -6.88
CA ARG A 59 -8.79 -3.16 -6.79
C ARG A 59 -8.63 -3.61 -5.35
N LEU A 60 -9.72 -3.50 -4.61
CA LEU A 60 -9.79 -3.96 -3.23
C LEU A 60 -10.46 -5.33 -3.20
N ASP A 61 -9.91 -6.24 -2.40
CA ASP A 61 -10.63 -7.45 -2.05
C ASP A 61 -11.57 -7.13 -0.91
N VAL A 62 -12.81 -7.62 -0.97
CA VAL A 62 -13.74 -7.50 0.15
C VAL A 62 -13.27 -8.44 1.26
N GLN A 63 -12.30 -8.00 2.07
CA GLN A 63 -12.07 -8.62 3.35
C GLN A 63 -13.27 -8.25 4.22
N ALA A 64 -14.17 -9.21 4.43
CA ALA A 64 -15.29 -9.03 5.34
C ALA A 64 -14.74 -8.57 6.69
N SER A 65 -15.12 -7.36 7.11
CA SER A 65 -14.93 -6.91 8.47
C SER A 65 -15.69 -7.88 9.39
N ALA A 66 -14.96 -8.62 10.22
CA ALA A 66 -15.53 -9.22 11.42
C ALA A 66 -15.53 -8.17 12.54
#